data_AF-A0A3M1FFH5-F1
#
_entry.id   AF-A0A3M1FFH5-F1
#
_cell.length_a   1.000
_cell.length_b   1.000
_cell.length_c   1.000
_cell.angle_alpha   90.00
_cell.angle_beta   90.00
_cell.angle_gamma   90.00
#
_symmetry.space_group_name_H-M   'P 1'
#
loop_
_entity.id
_entity.type
_entity.pdbx_description
1 polymer ?
#
loop_
_entity_poly.entity_id
_entity_poly.type
_entity_poly.pdbx_seq_one_letter_code
_entity_poly.pdbx_strand_id
1 'polypeptide(L)' 'MQGKKMVVNHKEKLKNIIEKMTQKRRSIFSEKLFLEASEFGIGEMHVRKMINELMEENYLVEPMKGVLQKKV' A
#
# COMPACT_ATOMS: atom_id res chain seq x y z
N MET A 1 0.89 20.26 -17.19
CA MET A 1 1.53 19.64 -16.01
C MET A 1 0.51 19.03 -15.02
N GLN A 2 -0.46 18.21 -15.47
CA GLN A 2 -1.57 17.74 -14.61
C GLN A 2 -1.49 16.28 -14.14
N GLY A 3 -0.58 15.46 -14.70
CA GLY A 3 -0.49 14.02 -14.36
C GLY A 3 0.12 13.68 -13.00
N LYS A 4 0.91 14.59 -12.38
CA LYS A 4 1.58 14.30 -11.09
C LYS A 4 0.66 14.41 -9.87
N LYS A 5 -0.42 15.21 -9.92
CA LYS A 5 -1.21 15.56 -8.73
C LYS A 5 -2.16 14.45 -8.25
N MET A 6 -2.66 13.60 -9.15
CA MET A 6 -3.52 12.47 -8.80
C MET A 6 -2.74 11.28 -8.21
N VAL A 7 -1.55 11.00 -8.74
CA VAL A 7 -0.72 9.85 -8.32
C VAL A 7 -0.24 10.00 -6.88
N VAL A 8 0.15 11.22 -6.47
CA VAL A 8 0.55 11.52 -5.09
C VAL A 8 -0.59 11.22 -4.10
N ASN A 9 -1.83 11.53 -4.47
CA ASN A 9 -3.01 11.31 -3.63
C ASN A 9 -3.30 9.81 -3.43
N HIS A 10 -3.16 8.97 -4.47
CA HIS A 10 -3.39 7.53 -4.32
C HIS A 10 -2.34 6.84 -3.44
N LYS A 11 -1.08 7.26 -3.52
CA LYS A 11 0.00 6.72 -2.69
C LYS A 11 -0.17 7.10 -1.22
N GLU A 12 -0.55 8.35 -0.93
CA GLU A 12 -0.89 8.78 0.43
C GLU A 12 -2.12 8.04 0.98
N LYS A 13 -3.17 7.87 0.18
CA LYS A 13 -4.33 7.06 0.56
C LYS A 13 -3.92 5.62 0.88
N LEU A 14 -3.08 5.00 0.06
CA LEU A 14 -2.60 3.64 0.33
C LEU A 14 -1.77 3.57 1.60
N LYS A 15 -0.87 4.54 1.84
CA LYS A 15 -0.12 4.65 3.11
C LYS A 15 -1.09 4.72 4.29
N ASN A 16 -2.14 5.54 4.22
CA ASN A 16 -3.15 5.65 5.28
C ASN A 16 -3.92 4.34 5.52
N ILE A 17 -4.25 3.59 4.46
CA ILE A 17 -4.87 2.26 4.58
C ILE A 17 -3.92 1.30 5.30
N ILE A 18 -2.67 1.23 4.85
CA ILE A 18 -1.63 0.39 5.47
C ILE A 18 -1.46 0.75 6.94
N GLU A 19 -1.38 2.04 7.28
CA GLU A 19 -1.29 2.52 8.66
C GLU A 19 -2.46 2.00 9.49
N LYS A 20 -3.70 2.23 9.05
CA LYS A 20 -4.90 1.76 9.76
C LYS A 20 -4.91 0.24 9.95
N MET A 21 -4.56 -0.52 8.93
CA MET A 21 -4.53 -1.99 9.00
C MET A 21 -3.38 -2.50 9.87
N THR A 22 -2.26 -1.75 9.94
CA THR A 22 -1.08 -2.13 10.72
C THR A 22 -1.05 -1.58 12.15
N GLN A 23 -2.01 -0.73 12.55
CA GLN A 23 -2.11 -0.19 13.90
C GLN A 23 -2.14 -1.26 14.99
N LYS A 24 -2.87 -2.36 14.76
CA LYS A 24 -3.01 -3.46 15.74
C LYS A 24 -2.06 -4.62 15.50
N ARG A 25 -1.52 -4.75 14.29
CA ARG A 25 -0.66 -5.86 13.86
C ARG A 25 0.36 -5.31 12.88
N ARG A 26 1.66 -5.51 13.10
CA ARG A 26 2.69 -4.94 12.20
C ARG A 26 2.65 -5.46 10.76
N SER A 27 1.91 -6.55 10.50
CA SER A 27 1.79 -7.19 9.19
C SER A 27 0.33 -7.35 8.75
N ILE A 28 0.14 -7.32 7.43
CA ILE A 28 -1.14 -7.45 6.73
C ILE A 28 -0.97 -8.35 5.51
N PHE A 29 -2.03 -9.04 5.10
CA PHE A 29 -2.03 -9.78 3.83
C PHE A 29 -2.26 -8.82 2.67
N SER A 30 -1.47 -8.95 1.60
CA SER A 30 -1.58 -8.10 0.40
C SER A 30 -2.96 -8.18 -0.24
N GLU A 31 -3.61 -9.34 -0.21
CA GLU A 31 -4.98 -9.51 -0.69
C GLU A 31 -6.00 -8.62 0.02
N LYS A 32 -5.87 -8.49 1.35
CA LYS A 32 -6.72 -7.57 2.12
C LYS A 32 -6.45 -6.13 1.75
N LEU A 33 -5.20 -5.77 1.49
CA LEU A 33 -4.84 -4.44 1.04
C LEU A 33 -5.42 -4.14 -0.35
N PHE A 34 -5.40 -5.11 -1.27
CA PHE A 34 -6.02 -4.96 -2.59
C PHE A 34 -7.53 -4.78 -2.49
N LEU A 35 -8.19 -5.57 -1.65
CA LEU A 35 -9.63 -5.45 -1.41
C LEU A 35 -9.98 -4.06 -0.88
N GLU A 36 -9.31 -3.62 0.19
CA GLU A 36 -9.57 -2.31 0.80
C GLU A 36 -9.30 -1.18 -0.20
N ALA A 37 -8.18 -1.23 -0.93
CA ALA A 37 -7.84 -0.22 -1.92
C ALA A 37 -8.84 -0.17 -3.10
N SER A 38 -9.45 -1.31 -3.45
CA SER A 38 -10.48 -1.37 -4.49
C SER A 38 -11.75 -0.61 -4.09
N GLU A 39 -12.12 -0.59 -2.80
CA GLU A 39 -13.25 0.18 -2.28
C GLU A 39 -13.03 1.70 -2.45
N PHE A 40 -11.78 2.14 -2.53
CA PHE A 40 -11.39 3.52 -2.82
C PHE A 40 -11.18 3.80 -4.33
N GLY A 41 -11.51 2.85 -5.20
CA GLY A 41 -11.35 2.98 -6.66
C GLY A 41 -9.91 2.85 -7.15
N ILE A 42 -9.01 2.26 -6.35
CA ILE A 42 -7.61 2.04 -6.72
C ILE A 42 -7.47 0.63 -7.29
N GLY A 43 -7.21 0.54 -8.60
CA GLY A 43 -7.03 -0.76 -9.27
C GLY A 43 -5.80 -1.52 -8.78
N GLU A 44 -5.88 -2.86 -8.76
CA GLU A 44 -4.86 -3.75 -8.20
C GLU A 44 -3.45 -3.49 -8.78
N MET A 45 -3.33 -3.31 -10.09
CA MET A 45 -2.05 -3.01 -10.75
C MET A 45 -1.39 -1.74 -10.19
N HIS A 46 -2.19 -0.72 -9.89
CA HIS A 46 -1.70 0.51 -9.25
C HIS A 46 -1.27 0.25 -7.80
N VAL A 47 -2.03 -0.55 -7.06
CA VAL A 47 -1.67 -0.93 -5.69
C VAL A 47 -0.35 -1.70 -5.66
N ARG A 48 -0.16 -2.68 -6.56
CA ARG A 48 1.10 -3.44 -6.70
C ARG A 48 2.29 -2.52 -6.98
N LYS A 49 2.13 -1.58 -7.92
CA LYS A 49 3.17 -0.59 -8.22
C LYS A 49 3.53 0.22 -6.98
N MET A 50 2.53 0.72 -6.25
CA MET A 50 2.76 1.50 -5.04
C MET A 50 3.40 0.66 -3.92
N ILE A 51 2.99 -0.59 -3.72
CA ILE A 51 3.64 -1.51 -2.77
C ILE A 51 5.13 -1.65 -3.10
N ASN A 52 5.48 -1.85 -4.37
CA ASN A 52 6.89 -1.94 -4.79
C ASN A 52 7.66 -0.65 -4.47
N GLU A 53 7.11 0.51 -4.81
CA GLU A 53 7.72 1.80 -4.45
C GLU A 53 7.88 1.97 -2.93
N LEU A 54 6.92 1.50 -2.13
CA LEU A 54 7.00 1.54 -0.67
C LEU A 54 8.06 0.58 -0.10
N MET A 55 8.32 -0.54 -0.78
CA MET A 55 9.41 -1.44 -0.41
C MET A 55 10.77 -0.86 -0.78
N GLU A 56 10.88 -0.22 -1.95
CA GLU A 56 12.08 0.53 -2.35
C GLU A 56 12.38 1.70 -1.39
N GLU A 57 11.34 2.38 -0.90
CA GLU A 57 11.42 3.43 0.13
C GLU A 57 11.74 2.88 1.55
N ASN A 58 11.93 1.57 1.71
CA ASN A 58 12.08 0.90 3.02
C ASN A 58 10.90 1.12 3.99
N TYR A 59 9.73 1.52 3.51
CA TYR A 59 8.53 1.68 4.33
C TYR A 59 7.82 0.34 4.59
N LEU A 60 7.82 -0.54 3.59
CA LEU A 60 7.30 -1.91 3.69
C LEU A 60 8.41 -2.94 3.46
N VAL A 61 8.18 -4.14 3.96
CA VAL A 61 8.88 -5.37 3.53
C VAL A 61 7.89 -6.50 3.33
N GLU A 62 8.24 -7.44 2.46
CA GLU A 62 7.49 -8.67 2.23
C GLU A 62 8.31 -9.87 2.76
N PRO A 63 8.25 -10.18 4.07
CA PRO A 63 9.03 -11.30 4.64
C PRO A 63 8.61 -12.66 4.10
N MET A 64 7.36 -12.77 3.62
CA MET A 64 6.81 -13.94 2.96
C MET A 64 5.87 -13.48 1.86
N LYS A 65 5.79 -14.25 0.77
CA LYS A 65 4.89 -13.96 -0.35
C LYS A 65 3.46 -13.71 0.13
N GLY A 66 2.93 -12.55 -0.19
CA GLY A 66 1.59 -12.09 0.17
C GLY A 66 1.46 -11.48 1.57
N VAL A 67 2.53 -11.38 2.35
CA VAL A 67 2.53 -10.78 3.69
C VAL A 67 3.34 -9.49 3.66
N LEU A 68 2.68 -8.35 3.82
CA LEU A 68 3.31 -7.04 3.91
C LEU A 68 3.47 -6.65 5.36
N GLN A 69 4.68 -6.24 5.75
CA GLN A 69 4.99 -5.77 7.09
C GLN A 69 5.54 -4.34 7.01
N LYS A 70 5.01 -3.47 7.87
CA LYS A 70 5.53 -2.11 8.01
C LYS A 70 6.89 -2.15 8.72
N LYS A 71 7.90 -1.52 8.13
CA LYS A 71 9.17 -1.27 8.81
C LYS A 71 8.95 -0.17 9.85
N VAL A 72 9.42 -0.43 11.07
CA VAL A 72 9.37 0.51 12.20
C VAL A 72 10.53 1.48 12.09
#